data_AF-A0A355B2S8-F1
#
_entry.id   AF-A0A355B2S8-F1
#
_cell.length_a   1.000
_cell.length_b   1.000
_cell.length_c   1.000
_cell.angle_alpha   90.00
_cell.angle_beta   90.00
_cell.angle_gamma   90.00
#
_symmetry.space_group_name_H-M   'P 1'
#
loop_
_entity.id
_entity.type
_entity.pdbx_description
1 polymer ?
#
loop_
_entity_poly.entity_id
_entity_poly.type
_entity_poly.pdbx_seq_one_letter_code
_entity_poly.pdbx_strand_id
1 'polypeptide(L)'
;VSALRENRHLLLGWVDSYGAAAAAAYILLYVAIIALSVPAGAMMSIAGGFLFGAVWGTLYILIGATAGASCLFVIAKTSLGDTLR
;
A
#
# COMPACT_ATOMS: atom_id res chain seq x y z
N VAL A 1 -17.01 6.18 -18.06
CA VAL A 1 -17.57 4.99 -17.36
C VAL A 1 -17.82 3.81 -18.31
N SER A 2 -18.19 4.05 -19.58
CA SER A 2 -18.37 3.01 -20.62
C SER A 2 -17.07 2.25 -20.97
N ALA A 3 -15.97 2.95 -21.22
CA ALA A 3 -14.70 2.33 -21.63
C ALA A 3 -14.07 1.39 -20.57
N LEU A 4 -14.33 1.62 -19.27
CA LEU A 4 -13.85 0.76 -18.17
C LEU A 4 -14.62 -0.56 -18.09
N ARG A 5 -15.90 -0.54 -18.45
CA ARG A 5 -16.78 -1.73 -18.41
C ARG A 5 -16.47 -2.68 -19.56
N GLU A 6 -16.11 -2.11 -20.70
CA GLU A 6 -15.81 -2.81 -21.95
C GLU A 6 -14.48 -3.58 -21.89
N ASN A 7 -13.51 -3.06 -21.12
CA ASN A 7 -12.19 -3.69 -20.93
C ASN A 7 -12.08 -4.48 -19.62
N ARG A 8 -13.19 -4.71 -18.91
CA ARG A 8 -13.23 -5.36 -17.60
C ARG A 8 -12.58 -6.75 -17.61
N HIS A 9 -12.76 -7.52 -18.67
CA HIS A 9 -12.16 -8.87 -18.79
C HIS A 9 -10.64 -8.83 -19.01
N LEU A 10 -10.13 -7.86 -19.78
CA LEU A 10 -8.69 -7.67 -20.00
C LEU A 10 -8.00 -7.15 -18.74
N LEU A 11 -8.64 -6.22 -18.01
CA LEU A 11 -8.13 -5.68 -16.75
C LEU A 11 -8.12 -6.74 -15.63
N LEU A 12 -9.15 -7.59 -15.56
CA LEU A 12 -9.17 -8.73 -14.65
C LEU A 12 -8.08 -9.75 -14.99
N GLY A 13 -7.84 -10.06 -16.27
CA GLY A 13 -6.75 -10.95 -16.69
C GLY A 13 -5.34 -10.40 -16.41
N TRP A 14 -5.17 -9.07 -16.45
CA TRP A 14 -3.91 -8.41 -16.08
C TRP A 14 -3.68 -8.38 -14.56
N VAL A 15 -4.74 -8.16 -13.78
CA VAL A 15 -4.72 -8.31 -12.31
C VAL A 15 -4.54 -9.77 -11.91
N ASP A 16 -5.05 -10.73 -12.68
CA ASP A 16 -4.82 -12.16 -12.45
C ASP A 16 -3.37 -12.56 -12.79
N SER A 17 -2.78 -11.96 -13.82
CA SER A 17 -1.40 -12.26 -14.28
C SER A 17 -0.29 -11.58 -13.46
N TYR A 18 -0.54 -10.39 -12.89
CA TYR A 18 0.47 -9.63 -12.13
C TYR A 18 0.00 -9.17 -10.74
N GLY A 19 -1.19 -9.59 -10.28
CA GLY A 19 -1.85 -9.07 -9.08
C GLY A 19 -1.00 -9.12 -7.83
N ALA A 20 -0.24 -10.20 -7.63
CA ALA A 20 0.68 -10.34 -6.51
C ALA A 20 1.84 -9.32 -6.58
N ALA A 21 2.39 -9.06 -7.77
CA ALA A 21 3.47 -8.10 -7.96
C ALA A 21 2.98 -6.65 -7.79
N ALA A 22 1.79 -6.33 -8.31
CA ALA A 22 1.15 -5.03 -8.11
C ALA A 22 0.80 -4.80 -6.63
N ALA A 23 0.28 -5.81 -5.94
CA ALA A 23 0.01 -5.76 -4.51
C ALA A 23 1.30 -5.58 -3.69
N ALA A 24 2.36 -6.31 -4.02
CA ALA A 24 3.66 -6.17 -3.37
C ALA A 24 4.24 -4.76 -3.55
N ALA A 25 4.20 -4.21 -4.77
CA ALA A 25 4.65 -2.84 -5.04
C ALA A 25 3.82 -1.80 -4.28
N TYR A 26 2.49 -1.97 -4.24
CA TYR A 26 1.59 -1.11 -3.48
C TYR A 26 1.89 -1.13 -1.97
N ILE A 27 2.07 -2.31 -1.39
CA ILE A 27 2.41 -2.48 0.02
C ILE A 27 3.75 -1.80 0.34
N LEU A 28 4.78 -2.01 -0.48
CA LEU A 28 6.09 -1.39 -0.29
C LEU A 28 6.02 0.15 -0.33
N LEU A 29 5.25 0.71 -1.27
CA LEU A 29 5.06 2.16 -1.35
C LEU A 29 4.30 2.69 -0.13
N TYR A 30 3.27 1.97 0.32
CA TYR A 30 2.48 2.34 1.49
C TYR A 30 3.34 2.32 2.77
N VAL A 31 4.16 1.28 2.94
CA VAL A 31 5.15 1.17 4.03
C VAL A 31 6.09 2.37 4.01
N ALA A 32 6.63 2.75 2.85
CA ALA A 32 7.52 3.90 2.73
C ALA A 32 6.84 5.23 3.10
N ILE A 33 5.60 5.44 2.64
CA ILE A 33 4.80 6.64 2.97
C ILE A 33 4.57 6.75 4.48
N ILE A 34 4.19 5.65 5.13
CA ILE A 34 3.95 5.61 6.58
C ILE A 34 5.27 5.78 7.35
N ALA A 35 6.35 5.12 6.92
CA ALA A 35 7.67 5.23 7.55
C ALA A 35 8.29 6.62 7.40
N LEU A 36 7.99 7.34 6.30
CA LEU A 36 8.38 8.74 6.10
C LEU A 36 7.38 9.71 6.76
N SER A 37 6.33 9.20 7.41
CA SER A 37 5.27 9.98 8.06
C SER A 37 4.60 10.99 7.13
N VAL A 38 4.55 10.70 5.83
CA VAL A 38 3.97 11.56 4.80
C VAL A 38 2.45 11.41 4.83
N PRO A 39 1.66 12.51 4.81
CA PRO A 39 0.20 12.46 4.79
C PRO A 39 -0.37 12.05 3.40
N ALA A 40 0.31 11.14 2.69
CA ALA A 40 -0.13 10.59 1.41
C ALA A 40 -0.91 9.26 1.57
N GLY A 41 -0.99 8.71 2.79
CA GLY A 41 -1.67 7.43 3.05
C GLY A 41 -3.15 7.42 2.65
N ALA A 42 -3.85 8.55 2.77
CA ALA A 42 -5.26 8.66 2.39
C ALA A 42 -5.48 8.55 0.86
N MET A 43 -4.62 9.20 0.07
CA MET A 43 -4.67 9.11 -1.39
C MET A 43 -4.32 7.70 -1.87
N MET A 44 -3.34 7.09 -1.21
CA MET A 44 -2.94 5.72 -1.47
C MET A 44 -4.10 4.75 -1.18
N SER A 45 -4.82 4.92 -0.07
CA SER A 45 -5.97 4.09 0.29
C SER A 45 -7.09 4.12 -0.75
N ILE A 46 -7.36 5.29 -1.33
CA ILE A 46 -8.33 5.43 -2.42
C ILE A 46 -7.83 4.69 -3.68
N ALA A 47 -6.56 4.84 -4.02
CA ALA A 47 -5.95 4.13 -5.13
C ALA A 47 -5.98 2.60 -4.93
N GLY A 48 -5.69 2.10 -3.73
CA GLY A 48 -5.73 0.68 -3.40
C GLY A 48 -7.14 0.08 -3.48
N GLY A 49 -8.14 0.80 -2.97
CA GLY A 49 -9.54 0.39 -3.09
C GLY A 49 -10.05 0.37 -4.54
N PHE A 50 -9.52 1.25 -5.39
CA PHE A 50 -9.83 1.30 -6.82
C PHE A 50 -9.11 0.19 -7.62
N LEU A 51 -7.82 -0.06 -7.35
CA LEU A 51 -7.03 -1.05 -8.09
C LEU A 51 -7.37 -2.50 -7.72
N PHE A 52 -7.56 -2.80 -6.43
CA PHE A 52 -7.71 -4.17 -5.93
C PHE A 52 -9.15 -4.49 -5.49
N GLY A 53 -10.03 -3.49 -5.53
CA GLY A 53 -11.38 -3.57 -4.95
C GLY A 53 -11.37 -3.34 -3.44
N ALA A 54 -12.55 -3.07 -2.87
CA ALA A 54 -12.68 -2.67 -1.48
C ALA A 54 -12.09 -3.70 -0.50
N VAL A 55 -12.37 -5.00 -0.70
CA VAL A 55 -11.94 -6.06 0.23
C VAL A 55 -10.43 -6.26 0.21
N TRP A 56 -9.84 -6.52 -0.95
CA TRP A 56 -8.40 -6.77 -1.08
C TRP A 56 -7.57 -5.50 -0.89
N GLY A 57 -8.07 -4.35 -1.36
CA GLY A 57 -7.46 -3.05 -1.11
C GLY A 57 -7.34 -2.76 0.39
N THR A 58 -8.41 -2.97 1.16
CA THR A 58 -8.37 -2.82 2.63
C THR A 58 -7.38 -3.79 3.28
N LEU A 59 -7.33 -5.05 2.85
CA LEU A 59 -6.34 -6.02 3.35
C LEU A 59 -4.89 -5.56 3.11
N TYR A 60 -4.57 -5.12 1.90
CA TYR A 60 -3.22 -4.65 1.56
C TYR A 60 -2.86 -3.35 2.29
N ILE A 61 -3.82 -2.43 2.44
CA ILE A 61 -3.64 -1.21 3.25
C ILE A 61 -3.34 -1.59 4.70
N LEU A 62 -4.07 -2.54 5.28
CA LEU A 62 -3.88 -2.95 6.67
C LEU A 62 -2.49 -3.56 6.88
N ILE A 63 -2.08 -4.49 6.00
CA ILE A 63 -0.75 -5.10 6.05
C ILE A 63 0.35 -4.04 5.89
N GLY A 64 0.22 -3.15 4.91
CA GLY A 64 1.17 -2.07 4.67
C GLY A 64 1.25 -1.07 5.83
N ALA A 65 0.12 -0.72 6.43
CA ALA A 65 0.06 0.18 7.57
C ALA A 65 0.73 -0.43 8.82
N THR A 66 0.45 -1.69 9.14
CA THR A 66 1.05 -2.37 10.30
C THR A 66 2.56 -2.56 10.12
N ALA A 67 3.00 -2.95 8.92
CA ALA A 67 4.42 -3.10 8.60
C ALA A 67 5.15 -1.74 8.62
N GLY A 68 4.55 -0.71 8.02
CA GLY A 68 5.07 0.67 8.02
C GLY A 68 5.18 1.26 9.42
N ALA A 69 4.15 1.08 10.26
CA ALA A 69 4.18 1.53 11.66
C ALA A 69 5.24 0.79 12.48
N SER A 70 5.42 -0.52 12.25
CA SER A 70 6.46 -1.32 12.91
C SER A 70 7.86 -0.85 12.49
N CYS A 71 8.06 -0.57 11.20
CA CYS A 71 9.32 -0.05 10.68
C CYS A 71 9.62 1.35 11.21
N LEU A 72 8.62 2.25 11.22
CA LEU A 72 8.71 3.58 11.81
C LEU A 72 9.09 3.51 13.29
N PHE A 73 8.45 2.60 14.04
CA PHE A 73 8.77 2.39 15.46
C PHE A 73 10.22 1.95 15.67
N VAL A 74 10.72 1.02 14.86
CA VAL A 74 12.13 0.58 14.92
C VAL A 74 13.08 1.71 14.55
N ILE A 75 12.80 2.47 13.48
CA ILE A 75 13.61 3.62 13.06
C ILE A 75 13.64 4.68 14.16
N ALA A 76 12.48 5.04 14.72
CA ALA A 76 12.36 6.00 15.81
C ALA A 76 13.07 5.51 17.09
N LYS A 77 12.93 4.22 17.43
CA LYS A 77 13.62 3.60 18.57
C LYS A 77 15.14 3.63 18.41
N THR A 78 15.67 3.34 17.22
CA THR A 78 17.10 3.39 16.95
C THR A 78 17.62 4.83 16.91
N SER A 79 16.88 5.76 16.30
CA SER A 79 17.24 7.19 16.25
C SER A 79 17.26 7.84 17.65
N LEU A 80 16.24 7.60 18.49
CA LEU A 80 16.25 8.05 19.89
C LEU A 80 17.28 7.28 20.74
N GLY A 81 17.56 6.02 20.42
CA GLY A 81 18.53 5.17 21.12
C GLY A 81 19.98 5.62 20.92
N ASP A 82 20.33 6.13 19.73
CA ASP A 82 21.66 6.71 19.45
C ASP A 82 21.80 8.13 20.02
N THR A 83 20.70 8.88 20.17
CA THR A 83 20.75 10.24 20.77
C THR A 83 21.03 10.22 22.28
N LEU A 84 20.94 9.05 22.93
CA LEU A 84 21.14 8.84 24.36
C LEU A 84 22.43 8.05 24.70
N ARG A 85 23.35 7.88 23.74
CA ARG A 85 24.71 7.38 23.99
C ARG A 85 25.73 8.50 24.05
#